data_AF-A0A3S1J3W9-F1
#
_entry.id   AF-A0A3S1J3W9-F1
#
_cell.length_a   1.000
_cell.length_b   1.000
_cell.length_c   1.000
_cell.angle_alpha   90.00
_cell.angle_beta   90.00
_cell.angle_gamma   90.00
#
_symmetry.space_group_name_H-M   'P 1'
#
loop_
_entity.id
_entity.type
_entity.pdbx_description
1 polymer ?
#
loop_
_entity_poly.entity_id
_entity_poly.type
_entity_poly.pdbx_seq_one_letter_code
_entity_poly.pdbx_strand_id
1 'polypeptide(L)' 'MRPELAARLGENVPRYTSYPTAPHFHSGVDAAVYRGWLQGLDDGDEISLYLHISYCDKLCWFC' A
#
# COMPACT_ATOMS: atom_id res chain seq x y z
N MET A 1 24.31 16.71 -6.41
CA MET A 1 24.15 15.25 -6.19
C MET A 1 25.52 14.63 -6.03
N ARG A 2 25.68 13.67 -5.10
CA ARG A 2 26.91 12.88 -4.94
C ARG A 2 26.83 11.64 -5.85
N PRO A 3 27.46 11.65 -7.05
CA PRO A 3 27.28 10.60 -8.05
C PRO A 3 27.69 9.22 -7.53
N GLU A 4 28.70 9.17 -6.66
CA GLU A 4 29.18 7.95 -6.02
C GLU A 4 28.13 7.30 -5.11
N LEU A 5 27.24 8.07 -4.49
CA LEU A 5 26.16 7.53 -3.68
C LEU A 5 24.99 7.04 -4.50
N ALA A 6 24.64 7.77 -5.56
CA ALA A 6 23.58 7.33 -6.47
C ALA A 6 23.96 5.98 -7.11
N ALA A 7 25.23 5.80 -7.49
CA ALA A 7 25.74 4.53 -7.98
C ALA A 7 25.67 3.39 -6.95
N ARG A 8 25.86 3.69 -5.65
CA ARG A 8 25.85 2.70 -4.57
C ARG A 8 24.45 2.35 -4.04
N LEU A 9 23.48 3.25 -4.16
CA LEU A 9 22.16 3.15 -3.51
C LEU A 9 20.99 3.21 -4.51
N GLY A 10 21.27 3.25 -5.81
CA GLY A 10 20.26 3.37 -6.87
C GLY A 10 19.65 2.05 -7.34
N GLU A 11 19.88 0.95 -6.64
CA GLU A 11 19.34 -0.37 -7.01
C GLU A 11 17.81 -0.45 -6.77
N ASN A 12 17.17 -1.39 -7.48
CA ASN A 12 15.75 -1.68 -7.29
C ASN A 12 15.53 -2.39 -5.94
N VAL A 13 15.23 -1.58 -4.92
CA VAL A 13 14.88 -2.05 -3.57
C VAL A 13 13.38 -1.97 -3.33
N PRO A 14 12.84 -2.73 -2.36
CA PRO A 14 11.45 -2.58 -1.94
C PRO A 14 11.13 -1.13 -1.60
N ARG A 15 10.01 -0.63 -2.12
CA ARG A 15 9.50 0.69 -1.77
C ARG A 15 8.62 0.56 -0.54
N TYR A 16 8.84 1.41 0.45
CA TYR A 16 7.95 1.52 1.61
C TYR A 16 6.70 2.30 1.20
N THR A 17 5.67 1.58 0.76
CA THR A 17 4.36 2.15 0.37
C THR A 17 3.41 2.30 1.56
N SER A 18 3.68 1.60 2.67
CA SER A 18 2.94 1.67 3.93
C SER A 18 3.83 1.21 5.09
N TYR A 19 3.41 1.47 6.34
CA TYR A 19 4.02 0.90 7.53
C TYR A 19 2.95 0.53 8.58
N PRO A 20 2.90 -0.72 9.06
CA PRO A 20 3.67 -1.89 8.61
C PRO A 20 3.42 -2.23 7.12
N THR A 21 4.38 -2.91 6.51
CA THR A 21 4.30 -3.31 5.09
C THR A 21 3.46 -4.58 4.92
N ALA A 22 2.99 -4.85 3.68
CA ALA A 22 2.15 -6.01 3.35
C ALA A 22 2.63 -7.39 3.85
N PRO A 23 3.94 -7.71 3.94
CA PRO A 23 4.40 -8.97 4.55
C PRO A 23 3.98 -9.17 6.01
N HIS A 24 3.52 -8.12 6.70
CA HIS A 24 2.98 -8.21 8.05
C HIS A 24 1.47 -8.54 8.08
N PHE A 25 0.82 -8.69 6.92
CA PHE A 25 -0.58 -9.11 6.88
C PHE A 25 -0.69 -10.56 7.35
N HIS A 26 -1.60 -10.82 8.28
CA HIS A 26 -1.84 -12.13 8.84
C HIS A 26 -3.32 -12.33 9.14
N SER A 27 -3.74 -13.58 9.32
CA SER A 27 -5.14 -13.98 9.52
C SER A 27 -5.75 -13.56 10.87
N GLY A 28 -5.01 -12.82 11.70
CA GLY A 28 -5.49 -12.32 12.99
C GLY A 28 -6.20 -10.97 12.88
N VAL A 29 -6.10 -10.29 11.74
CA VAL A 29 -6.96 -9.16 11.39
C VAL A 29 -8.17 -9.71 10.64
N ASP A 30 -9.30 -9.82 11.34
CA ASP A 30 -10.53 -10.38 10.82
C ASP A 30 -11.63 -9.31 10.63
N ALA A 31 -12.83 -9.76 10.27
CA ALA A 31 -13.97 -8.87 10.06
C ALA A 31 -14.44 -8.16 11.34
N ALA A 32 -14.25 -8.75 12.53
CA ALA A 32 -14.63 -8.13 13.80
C ALA A 32 -13.66 -7.00 14.16
N VAL A 33 -12.36 -7.23 13.98
CA VAL A 33 -11.31 -6.22 14.14
C VAL A 33 -11.57 -5.04 13.19
N TYR A 34 -11.76 -5.30 11.90
CA TYR A 34 -12.01 -4.25 10.90
C TYR A 34 -13.28 -3.44 11.21
N ARG A 35 -14.36 -4.10 11.63
CA ARG A 35 -15.60 -3.41 12.05
C ARG A 35 -15.36 -2.49 13.24
N GLY A 36 -14.56 -2.91 14.21
CA GLY A 36 -14.19 -2.09 15.36
C GLY A 36 -13.48 -0.80 14.94
N TRP A 37 -12.60 -0.85 13.94
CA TRP A 37 -11.96 0.35 13.40
C TRP A 37 -12.95 1.30 12.74
N LEU A 38 -13.90 0.79 11.95
CA LEU A 38 -14.93 1.61 11.31
C LEU A 38 -15.86 2.28 12.33
N GLN A 39 -16.15 1.61 13.46
CA GLN A 39 -16.97 2.17 14.53
C GLN A 39 -16.27 3.29 15.32
N GLY A 40 -14.95 3.40 15.20
CA GLY A 40 -14.17 4.47 15.83
C GLY A 40 -14.00 5.72 14.98
N LEU A 41 -14.64 5.79 13.80
CA LEU A 41 -14.68 7.00 12.98
C LEU A 41 -15.69 7.99 13.57
N ASP A 42 -15.35 9.27 13.56
CA ASP A 42 -16.22 10.34 14.06
C ASP A 42 -17.15 10.85 12.94
N ASP A 43 -18.31 11.38 13.33
CA ASP A 43 -19.21 12.05 12.41
C ASP A 43 -18.51 13.25 11.76
N GLY A 44 -18.40 13.24 10.44
CA GLY A 44 -17.76 14.30 9.66
C GLY A 44 -16.32 14.00 9.22
N ASP A 45 -15.77 12.84 9.55
CA ASP A 45 -14.48 12.40 9.01
C ASP A 45 -14.51 12.31 7.47
N GLU A 46 -13.48 12.83 6.82
CA GLU A 46 -13.33 12.71 5.37
C GLU A 46 -12.94 11.29 4.98
N ILE A 47 -13.64 10.73 3.99
CA ILE A 47 -13.41 9.37 3.51
C ILE A 47 -12.73 9.42 2.14
N SER A 48 -11.68 8.62 1.97
CA SER A 48 -11.07 8.32 0.68
C SER A 48 -11.49 6.93 0.21
N LEU A 49 -11.97 6.82 -1.03
CA LEU A 49 -12.39 5.55 -1.63
C LEU A 49 -11.35 5.08 -2.65
N TYR A 50 -10.86 3.86 -2.46
CA TYR A 50 -10.01 3.16 -3.42
C TYR A 50 -10.81 2.05 -4.11
N LEU A 51 -10.86 2.09 -5.44
CA LEU A 51 -11.46 1.04 -6.26
C LEU A 51 -10.37 0.41 -7.12
N HIS A 52 -10.25 -0.92 -7.03
CA HIS A 52 -9.27 -1.68 -7.81
C HIS A 52 -9.89 -2.18 -9.13
N ILE A 53 -9.40 -1.68 -10.26
CA ILE A 53 -9.80 -2.12 -11.60
C ILE A 53 -8.70 -3.01 -12.17
N SER A 54 -8.90 -4.32 -12.15
CA SER A 54 -7.87 -5.31 -12.53
C SER A 54 -7.80 -5.60 -14.04
N TYR A 55 -8.43 -4.78 -14.88
CA TYR A 55 -8.54 -5.01 -16.31
C TYR A 55 -7.80 -3.96 -17.12
N CYS A 56 -7.01 -4.43 -18.09
CA CYS A 56 -6.30 -3.61 -19.06
C CYS A 56 -6.73 -4.02 -20.47
N ASP A 57 -6.76 -3.05 -21.41
CA ASP A 57 -7.08 -3.32 -22.82
C ASP A 57 -6.02 -4.19 -23.52
N LYS A 58 -4.75 -4.08 -23.08
CA LYS A 58 -3.60 -4.78 -23.67
C LYS A 58 -2.62 -5.22 -22.60
N LEU A 59 -1.84 -6.26 -22.92
CA LEU A 59 -0.74 -6.74 -22.08
C LEU A 59 0.51 -5.88 -22.29
N CYS A 60 1.10 -5.42 -21.19
CA CYS A 60 2.38 -4.70 -21.17
C CYS A 60 3.49 -5.60 -20.59
N TRP A 61 4.70 -5.52 -21.15
CA TRP A 61 5.86 -6.33 -20.72
C TRP A 61 6.58 -5.81 -19.46
N PHE A 62 6.19 -4.63 -18.99
CA PHE A 62 6.78 -3.95 -17.82
C PHE A 62 5.79 -3.83 -16.65
N CYS A 63 4.60 -4.42 -16.80
CA CYS A 63 3.56 -4.39 -15.79
C CYS A 63 3.85 -5.41 -14.68
#